data_AF-A0A349Z7H8-F1
#
_entry.id   AF-A0A349Z7H8-F1
#
_cell.length_a   1.000
_cell.length_b   1.000
_cell.length_c   1.000
_cell.angle_alpha   90.00
_cell.angle_beta   90.00
_cell.angle_gamma   90.00
#
_symmetry.space_group_name_H-M   'P 1'
#
loop_
_entity.id
_entity.type
_entity.pdbx_description
1 polymer ?
#
loop_
_entity_poly.entity_id
_entity_poly.type
_entity_poly.pdbx_seq_one_letter_code
_entity_poly.pdbx_strand_id
1 'polypeptide(L)' 'EIRPVGQCEFTAFAKSSAGFAVVRVNQQQFTLEFIDDKGEVIYQYALDKNRESAQ' A
#
# COMPACT_ATOMS: atom_id res chain seq x y z
N GLU A 1 21.12 -14.25 -0.72
CA GLU A 1 21.74 -12.99 -1.17
C GLU A 1 20.62 -12.01 -1.52
N ILE A 2 20.49 -10.90 -0.80
CA ILE A 2 19.44 -9.90 -1.05
C ILE A 2 20.00 -8.91 -2.07
N ARG A 3 19.49 -8.92 -3.30
CA ARG A 3 19.86 -7.91 -4.29
C ARG A 3 19.24 -6.58 -3.87
N PRO A 4 20.00 -5.47 -3.79
CA PRO A 4 19.43 -4.17 -3.48
C PRO A 4 18.58 -3.75 -4.67
N VAL A 5 17.26 -3.93 -4.56
CA VAL A 5 16.30 -3.26 -5.44
C VAL A 5 16.27 -1.81 -4.99
N GLY A 6 17.09 -0.97 -5.64
CA GLY A 6 17.04 0.47 -5.47
C GLY A 6 15.61 0.97 -5.68
N GLN A 7 15.23 2.04 -4.98
CA GLN A 7 13.92 2.68 -5.12
C GLN A 7 13.71 3.03 -6.59
N CYS A 8 12.78 2.35 -7.25
CA CYS A 8 12.41 2.64 -8.63
C CYS A 8 11.50 3.86 -8.63
N GLU A 9 11.51 4.69 -9.68
CA GLU A 9 10.74 5.95 -9.69
C GLU A 9 9.23 5.75 -9.48
N PHE A 10 8.72 4.54 -9.73
CA PHE A 10 7.32 4.16 -9.53
C PHE A 10 7.04 3.39 -8.21
N THR A 11 8.04 3.21 -7.35
CA THR A 11 7.87 2.56 -6.03
C THR A 11 7.54 3.60 -4.97
N ALA A 12 6.26 3.72 -4.63
CA ALA A 12 5.79 4.66 -3.59
C ALA A 12 6.24 4.26 -2.17
N PHE A 13 6.37 2.95 -1.89
CA PHE A 13 6.79 2.43 -0.59
C PHE A 13 7.39 1.03 -0.71
N ALA A 14 8.46 0.76 0.04
CA ALA A 14 9.03 -0.57 0.20
C ALA A 14 9.65 -0.72 1.60
N LYS A 15 9.37 -1.84 2.26
CA LYS A 15 9.98 -2.24 3.54
C LYS A 15 10.19 -3.75 3.52
N SER A 16 11.38 -4.21 3.93
CA SER A 16 11.67 -5.63 4.05
C SER A 16 11.33 -6.09 5.47
N SER A 17 10.11 -6.62 5.64
CA SER A 17 9.62 -7.20 6.89
C SER A 17 8.61 -8.31 6.60
N ALA A 18 8.41 -9.21 7.56
CA ALA A 18 7.27 -10.12 7.52
C ALA A 18 5.97 -9.31 7.74
N GLY A 19 4.85 -9.82 7.23
CA GLY A 19 3.58 -9.12 7.28
C GLY A 19 2.59 -9.60 6.23
N PHE A 20 1.52 -8.83 6.07
CA PHE A 20 0.47 -9.08 5.08
C PHE A 20 -0.15 -7.77 4.59
N ALA A 21 -0.89 -7.84 3.49
CA ALA A 21 -1.65 -6.72 2.96
C ALA A 21 -3.14 -6.91 3.27
N VAL A 22 -3.82 -5.82 3.62
CA VAL A 22 -5.29 -5.77 3.73
C VAL A 22 -5.83 -4.86 2.65
N VAL A 23 -6.82 -5.35 1.92
CA VAL A 23 -7.56 -4.58 0.92
C VAL A 23 -8.99 -4.42 1.41
N ARG A 24 -9.43 -3.17 1.55
CA ARG A 24 -10.82 -2.82 1.87
C ARG A 24 -11.43 -2.08 0.71
N VAL A 25 -12.61 -2.52 0.31
CA VAL A 25 -13.38 -1.89 -0.76
C VAL A 25 -14.77 -1.59 -0.22
N ASN A 26 -15.16 -0.32 -0.24
CA ASN A 26 -16.52 0.09 0.05
C ASN A 26 -17.08 0.92 -1.13
N GLN A 27 -18.29 1.46 -0.99
CA GLN A 27 -18.95 2.21 -2.06
C GLN A 27 -18.27 3.55 -2.38
N GLN A 28 -17.52 4.12 -1.43
CA GLN A 28 -16.92 5.45 -1.53
C GLN A 28 -15.41 5.39 -1.76
N GLN A 29 -14.76 4.33 -1.25
CA GLN A 29 -13.31 4.29 -1.10
C GLN A 29 -12.74 2.88 -1.31
N PHE A 30 -11.55 2.86 -1.88
CA PHE A 30 -10.63 1.73 -1.88
C PHE A 30 -9.47 2.05 -0.93
N THR A 31 -9.09 1.08 -0.09
CA THR A 31 -7.96 1.21 0.83
C THR A 31 -7.07 -0.03 0.77
N LEU A 32 -5.76 0.19 0.62
CA LEU A 32 -4.71 -0.80 0.72
C LEU A 32 -3.86 -0.47 1.94
N GLU A 33 -3.65 -1.44 2.83
CA GLU A 33 -2.76 -1.34 3.98
C GLU A 33 -1.72 -2.45 3.91
N PHE A 34 -0.47 -2.12 4.25
CA PHE A 34 0.55 -3.11 4.60
C PHE A 34 0.69 -3.14 6.12
N ILE A 35 0.59 -4.34 6.70
CA ILE A 35 0.65 -4.59 8.13
C ILE A 35 1.85 -5.49 8.39
N ASP A 36 2.71 -5.11 9.32
CA ASP A 36 3.88 -5.93 9.68
C ASP A 36 3.54 -7.06 10.68
N ASP A 37 4.55 -7.85 11.02
CA ASP A 37 4.45 -8.98 11.94
C ASP A 37 4.11 -8.59 13.39
N LYS A 38 4.15 -7.29 13.73
CA LYS A 38 3.71 -6.76 15.03
C LYS A 38 2.26 -6.29 15.00
N GLY A 39 1.60 -6.36 13.83
CA GLY A 39 0.25 -5.85 13.63
C GLY A 39 0.21 -4.34 13.40
N GLU A 40 1.35 -3.68 13.14
CA GLU A 40 1.40 -2.25 12.89
C GLU A 40 1.17 -1.95 11.39
N VAL A 41 0.33 -0.95 11.10
CA VAL A 41 0.16 -0.45 9.72
C VAL A 41 1.41 0.35 9.35
N ILE A 42 2.18 -0.18 8.40
CA ILE A 42 3.47 0.40 7.96
C ILE A 42 3.34 1.22 6.68
N TYR A 43 2.22 1.06 5.96
CA TYR A 43 1.87 1.86 4.79
C TYR A 43 0.36 1.79 4.54
N GLN A 44 -0.22 2.91 4.11
CA GLN A 44 -1.62 2.99 3.73
C GLN A 44 -1.75 3.81 2.44
N TYR A 45 -2.53 3.27 1.50
CA TYR A 45 -2.92 3.94 0.28
C TYR A 45 -4.44 3.94 0.16
N ALA A 46 -5.02 5.09 -0.17
CA ALA A 46 -6.45 5.26 -0.26
C ALA A 46 -6.83 5.99 -1.56
N LEU A 47 -7.87 5.50 -2.22
CA LEU A 47 -8.46 6.08 -3.41
C LEU A 47 -9.95 6.31 -3.18
N ASP A 48 -10.40 7.54 -3.37
CA ASP A 48 -11.82 7.88 -3.38
C ASP A 48 -12.38 7.58 -4.77
N LYS A 49 -13.41 6.74 -4.85
CA LYS A 49 -14.04 6.33 -6.12
C LYS A 49 -14.66 7.50 -6.89
N ASN A 50 -15.02 8.58 -6.20
CA ASN A 50 -15.57 9.79 -6.82
C ASN A 50 -14.49 10.66 -7.50
N ARG A 51 -13.20 10.35 -7.31
CA ARG A 51 -12.10 11.14 -7.86
C ARG A 51 -11.66 10.66 -9.24
N GLU A 52 -12.12 9.49 -9.69
CA GLU A 52 -11.79 8.93 -11.02
C GLU A 52 -12.56 9.62 -12.18
N SER A 53 -13.56 10.47 -11.89
CA SER A 53 -14.35 11.19 -12.91
C SER A 53 -13.77 12.55 -13.33
N ALA A 54 -12.58 12.91 -12.87
CA ALA A 54 -11.96 14.20 -13.16
C ALA A 54 -10.52 14.02 -13.67
N GLN A 55 -10.38 13.41 -14.85
CA GLN A 55 -9.15 13.50 -15.64
C GLN A 55 -9.46 13.46 -17.13
#